data_AF-A0A4Q2ZL56-F1
#
_entry.id   AF-A0A4Q2ZL56-F1
#
_cell.length_a   1.000
_cell.length_b   1.000
_cell.length_c   1.000
_cell.angle_alpha   90.00
_cell.angle_beta   90.00
_cell.angle_gamma   90.00
#
_symmetry.space_group_name_H-M   'P 1'
#
loop_
_entity.id
_entity.type
_entity.pdbx_description
1 polymer ?
#
loop_
_entity_poly.entity_id
_entity_poly.type
_entity_poly.pdbx_seq_one_letter_code
_entity_poly.pdbx_strand_id
1 'polypeptide(L)' 'MPVLDYVQKIGGDLVIVGSHGHGAVASLLLGSVAEGMVRKAVVPTLVIPAPAAK' A
#
# COMPACT_ATOMS: atom_id res chain seq x y z
N MET A 1 3.48 -10.56 7.21
CA MET A 1 3.02 -10.03 5.90
C MET A 1 4.31 -9.62 5.22
N PRO A 2 4.77 -10.31 4.16
CA PRO A 2 6.22 -10.40 3.89
C PRO A 2 6.93 -9.05 3.74
N VAL A 3 6.25 -8.05 3.16
CA VAL A 3 6.79 -6.69 3.01
C VAL A 3 6.97 -5.98 4.36
N LEU A 4 6.03 -6.12 5.30
CA LEU A 4 6.16 -5.52 6.66
C LEU A 4 7.26 -6.17 7.48
N ASP A 5 7.39 -7.49 7.36
CA ASP A 5 8.42 -8.26 8.04
C ASP A 5 9.81 -7.78 7.55
N TYR A 6 9.93 -7.45 6.25
CA TYR A 6 11.14 -6.87 5.66
C TYR A 6 11.39 -5.43 6.12
N VAL A 7 10.36 -4.59 6.20
CA VAL A 7 10.47 -3.20 6.69
C VAL A 7 11.03 -3.16 8.11
N GLN A 8 10.55 -4.03 9.01
CA GLN A 8 11.11 -4.17 10.36
C GLN A 8 12.58 -4.60 10.33
N LYS A 9 12.92 -5.58 9.48
CA LYS A 9 14.28 -6.11 9.38
C LYS A 9 15.30 -5.05 8.97
N ILE A 10 14.92 -4.12 8.12
CA ILE A 10 15.81 -3.04 7.64
C ILE A 10 15.72 -1.77 8.50
N GLY A 11 14.86 -1.73 9.51
CA GLY A 11 14.59 -0.53 10.31
C GLY A 11 13.99 0.61 9.47
N GLY A 12 13.08 0.29 8.54
CA GLY A 12 12.46 1.28 7.67
C GLY A 12 11.39 2.09 8.40
N ASP A 13 11.44 3.42 8.31
CA ASP A 13 10.56 4.33 9.03
C ASP A 13 9.25 4.70 8.28
N LEU A 14 9.13 4.32 7.00
CA LEU A 14 7.99 4.67 6.15
C LEU A 14 7.77 3.59 5.08
N VAL A 15 6.50 3.26 4.85
CA VAL A 15 6.08 2.43 3.72
C VAL A 15 5.29 3.28 2.71
N ILE A 16 5.64 3.16 1.44
CA ILE A 16 4.90 3.81 0.34
C ILE A 16 4.33 2.72 -0.58
N VAL A 17 3.03 2.78 -0.85
CA VAL A 17 2.32 1.84 -1.73
C VAL A 17 1.37 2.57 -2.68
N GLY A 18 1.17 2.04 -3.88
CA GLY A 18 0.10 2.50 -4.77
C GLY A 18 -1.27 1.99 -4.32
N SER A 19 -2.35 2.68 -4.69
CA SER A 19 -3.72 2.29 -4.32
C SER A 19 -4.37 1.25 -5.24
N HIS A 20 -3.81 0.96 -6.42
CA HIS A 20 -4.42 0.09 -7.45
C HIS A 20 -3.67 -1.22 -7.68
N GLY A 21 -4.42 -2.28 -8.02
CA GLY A 21 -3.94 -3.54 -8.61
C GLY A 21 -4.19 -3.59 -10.13
N HIS A 22 -3.77 -4.68 -10.80
CA HIS A 22 -4.01 -4.88 -12.24
C HIS A 22 -5.52 -5.11 -12.51
N GLY A 23 -6.23 -4.12 -13.07
CA GLY A 23 -7.62 -4.29 -13.56
C GLY A 23 -8.49 -3.02 -13.52
N ALA A 24 -9.35 -2.85 -14.53
CA ALA A 24 -10.19 -1.67 -14.79
C ALA A 24 -11.36 -1.42 -13.80
N VAL A 25 -11.47 -2.21 -12.72
CA VAL A 25 -12.58 -2.13 -11.74
C VAL A 25 -12.15 -1.37 -10.45
N ALA A 26 -10.87 -1.02 -10.31
CA ALA A 26 -10.27 -0.62 -9.03
C ALA A 26 -10.20 0.90 -8.75
N SER A 27 -10.90 1.75 -9.50
CA SER A 27 -10.82 3.21 -9.34
C SER A 27 -11.35 3.75 -8.00
N LEU A 28 -12.05 2.93 -7.21
CA LEU A 28 -12.74 3.36 -6.00
C LEU A 28 -12.34 2.60 -4.72
N LEU A 29 -11.49 1.56 -4.80
CA LEU A 29 -11.16 0.72 -3.64
C LEU A 29 -9.65 0.70 -3.38
N LEU A 30 -9.25 0.76 -2.11
CA LEU A 30 -7.88 0.43 -1.69
C LEU A 30 -7.58 -1.01 -2.13
N GLY A 31 -6.58 -1.21 -2.99
CA GLY A 31 -6.12 -2.56 -3.37
C GLY A 31 -5.76 -3.41 -2.15
N SER A 32 -5.93 -4.73 -2.23
CA SER A 32 -5.76 -5.66 -1.10
C SER A 32 -4.40 -5.57 -0.40
N VAL A 33 -3.33 -5.27 -1.16
CA VAL A 33 -2.00 -5.02 -0.60
C VAL A 33 -1.98 -3.72 0.20
N ALA A 34 -2.50 -2.63 -0.35
CA ALA A 34 -2.55 -1.33 0.32
C ALA A 34 -3.44 -1.37 1.57
N GLU A 35 -4.61 -2.03 1.50
CA GLU A 35 -5.46 -2.26 2.66
C GLU A 35 -4.74 -3.07 3.75
N GLY A 36 -4.11 -4.19 3.36
CA GLY A 36 -3.34 -5.01 4.28
C GLY A 36 -2.22 -4.22 4.96
N MET A 37 -1.58 -3.31 4.23
CA MET A 37 -0.50 -2.46 4.73
C MET A 37 -1.02 -1.43 5.72
N VAL A 38 -2.05 -0.66 5.34
CA VAL A 38 -2.66 0.34 6.21
C VAL A 38 -3.18 -0.27 7.52
N ARG A 39 -3.73 -1.50 7.48
CA ARG A 39 -4.25 -2.18 8.67
C ARG A 39 -3.17 -2.76 9.60
N LYS A 40 -1.98 -3.09 9.09
CA LYS A 40 -1.00 -3.93 9.80
C LYS A 40 0.38 -3.31 9.95
N ALA A 41 0.67 -2.21 9.25
CA ALA A 41 1.97 -1.58 9.30
C ALA A 41 2.28 -1.06 10.70
N VAL A 42 3.51 -1.34 11.16
CA VAL A 42 4.05 -0.82 12.42
C VAL A 42 4.69 0.56 12.27
N VAL A 43 4.80 1.04 11.04
CA VAL A 43 5.31 2.37 10.67
C VAL A 43 4.28 3.08 9.78
N PRO A 44 4.34 4.42 9.67
CA PRO A 44 3.46 5.17 8.78
C PRO A 44 3.39 4.55 7.38
N THR A 45 2.20 4.55 6.79
CA THR A 45 1.96 4.05 5.44
C THR A 45 1.35 5.16 4.59
N LEU A 46 2.05 5.56 3.54
CA LEU A 46 1.58 6.50 2.53
C LEU A 46 1.00 5.74 1.34
N VAL A 47 -0.28 5.97 1.06
CA VAL A 47 -0.97 5.41 -0.10
C VAL A 47 -1.04 6.46 -1.20
N ILE A 48 -0.45 6.13 -2.36
CA ILE A 48 -0.50 6.99 -3.54
C ILE A 48 -1.71 6.61 -4.39
N PRO A 49 -2.70 7.50 -4.59
CA PRO A 49 -3.84 7.23 -5.46
C PRO A 49 -3.38 7.04 -6.90
N ALA A 50 -4.06 6.18 -7.68
CA ALA A 50 -3.79 6.15 -9.11
C ALA A 50 -4.19 7.48 -9.76
N PRO A 51 -3.58 7.81 -10.91
CA PRO A 51 -4.01 8.94 -11.71
C PRO A 51 -5.51 8.84 -12.01
N ALA A 52 -6.23 9.95 -11.85
CA ALA A 52 -7.58 10.03 -12.37
C ALA A 52 -7.53 9.80 -13.89
N ALA A 53 -8.38 8.92 -14.41
CA ALA A 53 -8.55 8.77 -15.84
C ALA A 53 -8.96 10.14 -16.41
N LYS A 54 -8.30 10.55 -17.49
CA LYS A 54 -8.53 11.84 -18.16
C LYS A 54 -9.89 11.88 -18.83
#